data_AF-A0A6B2G3D2-F1
#
_entry.id   AF-A0A6B2G3D2-F1
#
_cell.length_a   1.000
_cell.length_b   1.000
_cell.length_c   1.000
_cell.angle_alpha   90.00
_cell.angle_beta   90.00
_cell.angle_gamma   90.00
#
_symmetry.space_group_name_H-M   'P 1'
#
loop_
_entity.id
_entity.type
_entity.pdbx_description
1 polymer ?
#
loop_
_entity_poly.entity_id
_entity_poly.type
_entity_poly.pdbx_seq_one_letter_code
_entity_poly.pdbx_strand_id
1 'polypeptide(L)'
;MDVYSLSLVIWEIFNRAEISGIALDFSLPFGTCAGIDPSIENMNFIVNDMNHRPTLRSSSSNDNVLQLFSIKLFSDFNRLIRKCWKKIPSQRPDMKVIMQYSEFLYQKYSQQK
;
A
#
# COMPACT_ATOMS: atom_id res chain seq x y z
N MET A 1 5.51 15.77 1.31
CA MET A 1 6.53 14.71 1.46
C MET A 1 6.00 13.60 2.34
N ASP A 2 5.45 13.95 3.51
CA ASP A 2 5.02 13.02 4.57
C ASP A 2 3.97 12.00 4.13
N VAL A 3 2.99 12.41 3.32
CA VAL A 3 1.96 11.50 2.77
C VAL A 3 2.57 10.34 1.98
N TYR A 4 3.67 10.59 1.27
CA TYR A 4 4.37 9.54 0.53
C TYR A 4 5.02 8.55 1.50
N SER A 5 5.81 9.05 2.45
CA SER A 5 6.50 8.22 3.45
C SER A 5 5.52 7.43 4.31
N LEU A 6 4.45 8.07 4.79
CA LEU A 6 3.38 7.43 5.53
C LEU A 6 2.75 6.28 4.74
N SER A 7 2.50 6.48 3.45
CA SER A 7 1.91 5.42 2.62
C SER A 7 2.83 4.22 2.40
N LEU A 8 4.15 4.37 2.53
CA LEU A 8 5.09 3.24 2.55
C LEU A 8 4.96 2.43 3.84
N VAL A 9 4.84 3.09 5.00
CA VAL A 9 4.60 2.42 6.28
C VAL A 9 3.24 1.70 6.29
N ILE A 10 2.22 2.36 5.76
CA ILE A 10 0.88 1.77 5.60
C ILE A 10 0.95 0.52 4.71
N TRP A 11 1.73 0.56 3.62
CA TRP A 11 1.99 -0.61 2.75
C TRP A 11 2.63 -1.78 3.54
N GLU A 12 3.65 -1.51 4.37
CA GLU A 12 4.31 -2.53 5.20
C GLU A 12 3.30 -3.21 6.15
N ILE A 13 2.52 -2.42 6.87
CA ILE A 13 1.51 -2.90 7.83
C ILE A 13 0.53 -3.84 7.14
N PHE A 14 0.08 -3.46 5.95
CA PHE A 14 -0.95 -4.20 5.22
C PHE A 14 -0.47 -5.50 4.57
N ASN A 15 0.81 -5.58 4.18
CA ASN A 15 1.39 -6.85 3.74
C ASN A 15 1.47 -7.86 4.87
N ARG A 16 1.70 -7.41 6.11
CA ARG A 16 1.68 -8.26 7.31
C ARG A 16 0.30 -8.55 7.87
N ALA A 17 -0.74 -7.84 7.41
CA ALA A 17 -2.08 -8.08 7.90
C ALA A 17 -2.55 -9.48 7.46
N GLU A 18 -2.92 -10.30 8.43
CA GLU A 18 -3.57 -11.58 8.18
C GLU A 18 -4.99 -11.32 7.68
N ILE A 19 -5.22 -11.68 6.43
CA ILE A 19 -6.52 -11.49 5.76
C ILE A 19 -6.90 -12.85 5.18
N SER A 20 -8.03 -13.39 5.64
CA SER A 20 -8.50 -14.74 5.30
C SER A 20 -7.47 -15.85 5.57
N GLY A 21 -6.73 -15.76 6.69
CA GLY A 21 -5.72 -16.76 7.07
C GLY A 21 -4.39 -16.63 6.33
N ILE A 22 -4.19 -15.58 5.54
CA ILE A 22 -2.97 -15.35 4.76
C ILE A 22 -2.32 -14.03 5.17
N ALA A 23 -1.07 -14.10 5.63
CA ALA A 23 -0.18 -12.96 5.80
C ALA A 23 1.06 -13.14 4.89
N LEU A 24 1.63 -12.04 4.40
CA LEU A 24 2.90 -12.10 3.68
C LEU A 24 4.06 -11.94 4.67
N ASP A 25 5.22 -12.49 4.30
CA ASP A 25 6.47 -12.26 5.02
C ASP A 25 6.81 -10.77 5.07
N PHE A 26 7.48 -10.37 6.15
CA PHE A 26 7.92 -9.00 6.29
C PHE A 26 8.95 -8.64 5.21
N SER A 27 8.77 -7.48 4.59
CA SER A 27 9.69 -6.92 3.62
C SER A 27 9.67 -5.40 3.71
N LEU A 28 10.84 -4.78 3.52
CA LEU A 28 10.97 -3.34 3.44
C LEU A 28 10.48 -2.82 2.08
N PRO A 29 9.92 -1.59 2.01
CA PRO A 29 9.66 -0.91 0.76
C PRO A 29 10.95 -0.86 -0.06
N PHE A 30 10.87 -1.29 -1.31
CA PHE A 30 12.04 -1.38 -2.20
C PHE A 30 13.11 -2.39 -1.79
N GLY A 31 12.89 -3.24 -0.78
CA GLY A 31 13.92 -4.16 -0.27
C GLY A 31 14.50 -5.12 -1.31
N THR A 32 13.74 -5.46 -2.36
CA THR A 32 14.19 -6.32 -3.46
C THR A 32 15.07 -5.61 -4.50
N CYS A 33 15.09 -4.28 -4.53
CA CYS A 33 15.79 -3.51 -5.56
C CYS A 33 16.75 -2.43 -5.03
N ALA A 34 16.56 -1.94 -3.81
CA ALA A 34 17.40 -0.92 -3.21
C ALA A 34 18.58 -1.49 -2.40
N GLY A 35 18.47 -2.73 -1.90
CA GLY A 35 19.41 -3.29 -0.93
C GLY A 35 19.13 -2.83 0.51
N ILE A 36 19.98 -3.24 1.46
CA ILE A 36 19.75 -3.02 2.91
C ILE A 36 20.05 -1.57 3.32
N ASP A 37 21.04 -0.93 2.70
CA ASP A 37 21.47 0.44 3.02
C ASP A 37 21.68 1.25 1.73
N PRO A 38 20.58 1.72 1.10
CA PRO A 38 20.67 2.39 -0.19
C PRO A 38 21.17 3.83 -0.06
N SER A 39 22.06 4.25 -0.97
CA SER A 39 22.44 5.65 -1.09
C SER A 39 21.29 6.51 -1.62
N ILE A 40 21.38 7.84 -1.42
CA ILE A 40 20.41 8.81 -1.97
C ILE A 40 20.32 8.69 -3.50
N GLU A 41 21.45 8.51 -4.17
CA GLU A 41 21.53 8.37 -5.64
C GLU A 41 20.80 7.11 -6.11
N ASN A 42 21.00 5.98 -5.41
CA ASN A 42 20.32 4.73 -5.72
C ASN A 42 18.80 4.86 -5.55
N MET A 43 18.35 5.43 -4.41
CA MET A 43 16.92 5.67 -4.18
C MET A 43 16.33 6.65 -5.18
N ASN A 44 17.08 7.69 -5.57
CA ASN A 44 16.63 8.66 -6.57
C ASN A 44 16.43 7.99 -7.93
N PHE A 45 17.37 7.15 -8.36
CA PHE A 45 17.25 6.39 -9.59
C PHE A 45 16.01 5.47 -9.59
N ILE A 46 15.81 4.69 -8.52
CA ILE A 46 14.68 3.78 -8.39
C ILE A 46 13.34 4.56 -8.37
N VAL A 47 13.23 5.59 -7.54
CA VAL A 47 11.95 6.26 -7.27
C VAL A 47 11.59 7.31 -8.32
N ASN A 48 12.56 8.10 -8.79
CA ASN A 48 12.31 9.26 -9.64
C ASN A 48 12.58 9.01 -11.12
N ASP A 49 13.65 8.27 -11.45
CA ASP A 49 14.05 8.01 -12.84
C ASP A 49 13.29 6.80 -13.39
N MET A 50 13.35 5.67 -12.69
CA MET A 50 12.61 4.45 -13.04
C MET A 50 11.12 4.53 -12.69
N ASN A 51 10.73 5.54 -11.90
CA ASN A 51 9.37 5.70 -11.35
C ASN A 51 8.83 4.40 -10.70
N HIS A 52 9.74 3.60 -10.14
CA HIS A 52 9.40 2.34 -9.52
C HIS A 52 8.71 2.58 -8.16
N ARG A 53 7.82 1.67 -7.78
CA ARG A 53 7.08 1.69 -6.51
C ARG A 53 7.01 0.27 -5.95
N PRO A 54 6.89 0.10 -4.62
CA PRO A 54 6.74 -1.21 -4.03
C PRO A 54 5.56 -1.98 -4.63
N THR A 55 5.74 -3.28 -4.85
CA THR A 55 4.70 -4.13 -5.41
C THR A 55 3.49 -4.16 -4.47
N LEU A 56 2.33 -3.81 -5.00
CA LEU A 56 1.09 -3.83 -4.25
C LEU A 56 0.56 -5.26 -4.13
N ARG A 57 0.07 -5.62 -2.94
CA ARG A 57 -0.53 -6.94 -2.68
C ARG A 57 -1.70 -7.17 -3.63
N SER A 58 -1.65 -8.26 -4.39
CA SER A 58 -2.78 -8.79 -5.14
C SER A 58 -3.07 -10.20 -4.62
N SER A 59 -4.33 -10.60 -4.69
CA SER A 59 -4.74 -11.98 -4.43
C SER A 59 -5.05 -12.68 -5.74
N SER A 60 -4.70 -13.95 -5.85
CA SER A 60 -5.14 -14.82 -6.94
C SER A 60 -6.65 -15.04 -6.86
N SER A 61 -7.33 -14.99 -7.99
CA SER A 61 -8.78 -15.17 -8.11
C SER A 61 -9.16 -16.62 -7.79
N ASN A 62 -9.92 -16.87 -6.71
CA ASN A 62 -10.66 -18.11 -6.49
C ASN A 62 -12.08 -17.77 -6.01
N ASP A 63 -13.04 -18.64 -6.28
CA ASP A 63 -14.50 -18.37 -6.16
C ASP A 63 -15.09 -18.39 -4.74
N ASN A 64 -14.27 -18.34 -3.67
CA ASN A 64 -14.82 -18.30 -2.31
C ASN A 64 -15.12 -16.85 -1.84
N VAL A 65 -16.22 -16.68 -1.10
CA VAL A 65 -16.73 -15.34 -0.69
C VAL A 65 -15.73 -14.57 0.18
N LEU A 66 -14.98 -15.26 1.04
CA LEU A 66 -13.95 -14.64 1.89
C LEU A 66 -12.77 -14.08 1.06
N GLN A 67 -12.39 -14.76 -0.02
CA GLN A 67 -11.38 -14.29 -0.96
C GLN A 67 -11.89 -13.11 -1.78
N LEU A 68 -13.16 -13.08 -2.20
CA LEU A 68 -13.75 -11.91 -2.88
C LEU A 68 -13.70 -10.65 -2.00
N PHE A 69 -14.00 -10.80 -0.70
CA PHE A 69 -13.86 -9.70 0.27
C PHE A 69 -12.41 -9.21 0.35
N SER A 70 -11.47 -10.14 0.47
CA SER A 70 -10.04 -9.86 0.54
C SER A 70 -9.55 -9.13 -0.72
N ILE A 71 -9.95 -9.59 -1.92
CA ILE A 71 -9.69 -8.93 -3.20
C ILE A 71 -10.15 -7.47 -3.19
N LYS A 72 -11.36 -7.21 -2.68
CA LYS A 72 -11.94 -5.86 -2.65
C LYS A 72 -11.23 -4.95 -1.66
N LEU A 73 -10.89 -5.47 -0.47
CA LEU A 73 -10.08 -4.76 0.53
C LEU A 73 -8.71 -4.40 -0.05
N PHE A 74 -8.02 -5.37 -0.67
CA PHE A 74 -6.73 -5.15 -1.35
C PHE A 74 -6.85 -4.07 -2.44
N SER A 75 -7.89 -4.14 -3.28
CA SER A 75 -8.11 -3.17 -4.36
C SER A 75 -8.35 -1.74 -3.85
N ASP A 76 -9.20 -1.58 -2.84
CA ASP A 76 -9.50 -0.27 -2.22
C ASP A 76 -8.25 0.34 -1.58
N PHE A 77 -7.48 -0.48 -0.88
CA PHE A 77 -6.25 -0.05 -0.23
C PHE A 77 -5.15 0.31 -1.24
N ASN A 78 -4.96 -0.53 -2.26
CA ASN A 78 -4.03 -0.27 -3.36
C ASN A 78 -4.37 1.04 -4.09
N ARG A 79 -5.66 1.36 -4.24
CA ARG A 79 -6.11 2.63 -4.81
C ARG A 79 -5.71 3.83 -3.95
N LEU A 80 -5.82 3.74 -2.62
CA LEU A 80 -5.36 4.80 -1.70
C LEU A 80 -3.86 5.02 -1.82
N ILE A 81 -3.07 3.94 -1.73
CA ILE A 81 -1.60 4.02 -1.79
C ILE A 81 -1.14 4.64 -3.12
N ARG A 82 -1.72 4.22 -4.25
CA ARG A 82 -1.37 4.79 -5.57
C ARG A 82 -1.58 6.30 -5.67
N LYS A 83 -2.57 6.86 -4.94
CA LYS A 83 -2.78 8.32 -4.87
C LYS A 83 -1.68 8.99 -4.05
N CYS A 84 -1.23 8.36 -2.97
CA CYS A 84 -0.14 8.87 -2.13
C CYS A 84 1.23 8.85 -2.85
N TRP A 85 1.41 7.94 -3.80
CA TRP A 85 2.65 7.73 -4.56
C TRP A 85 2.80 8.55 -5.84
N LYS A 86 1.91 9.52 -6.09
CA LYS A 86 1.99 10.42 -7.25
C LYS A 86 3.32 11.18 -7.25
N LYS A 87 3.97 11.27 -8.41
CA LYS A 87 5.26 11.96 -8.57
C LYS A 87 5.15 13.43 -8.16
N ILE A 88 4.12 14.12 -8.67
CA ILE A 88 3.83 15.51 -8.36
C ILE A 88 3.24 15.61 -6.93
N PRO A 89 3.89 16.32 -5.99
CA PRO A 89 3.43 16.40 -4.60
C PRO A 89 2.03 16.99 -4.43
N SER A 90 1.65 17.99 -5.22
CA SER A 90 0.32 18.63 -5.15
C SER A 90 -0.83 17.74 -5.62
N GLN A 91 -0.54 16.60 -6.25
CA GLN A 91 -1.55 15.60 -6.64
C GLN A 91 -1.78 14.54 -5.56
N ARG A 92 -1.01 14.57 -4.47
CA ARG A 92 -1.16 13.65 -3.35
C ARG A 92 -2.30 14.15 -2.45
N PRO A 93 -3.08 13.25 -1.85
CA PRO A 93 -4.16 13.64 -0.95
C PRO A 93 -3.61 14.26 0.34
N ASP A 94 -4.36 15.19 0.93
CA ASP A 94 -4.07 15.67 2.27
C ASP A 94 -4.33 14.59 3.33
N MET A 95 -3.65 14.72 4.47
CA MET A 95 -3.80 13.78 5.58
C MET A 95 -5.26 13.61 6.03
N LYS A 96 -6.04 14.70 6.04
CA LYS A 96 -7.48 14.65 6.35
C LYS A 96 -8.25 13.70 5.43
N VAL A 97 -7.94 13.71 4.13
CA VAL A 97 -8.56 12.83 3.14
C VAL A 97 -8.16 11.38 3.39
N ILE A 98 -6.90 11.12 3.74
CA ILE A 98 -6.41 9.77 4.08
C ILE A 98 -7.14 9.23 5.32
N MET A 99 -7.27 10.04 6.37
CA MET A 99 -7.98 9.65 7.59
C MET A 99 -9.46 9.35 7.31
N GLN A 100 -10.15 10.24 6.60
CA GLN A 100 -11.56 10.02 6.21
C GLN A 100 -11.73 8.75 5.37
N TYR A 101 -10.79 8.48 4.45
CA TYR A 101 -10.84 7.26 3.66
C TYR A 101 -10.58 6.01 4.51
N SER A 102 -9.64 6.07 5.46
CA SER A 102 -9.37 4.96 6.38
C SER A 102 -10.57 4.63 7.27
N GLU A 103 -11.28 5.66 7.77
CA GLU A 103 -12.51 5.50 8.54
C GLU A 103 -13.62 4.91 7.69
N PHE A 104 -13.78 5.39 6.44
CA PHE A 104 -14.71 4.80 5.49
C PHE A 104 -14.44 3.31 5.25
N LEU A 105 -13.18 2.92 5.01
CA LEU A 105 -12.83 1.50 4.84
C LEU A 105 -13.11 0.70 6.10
N TYR A 106 -12.79 1.25 7.28
CA TYR A 106 -13.10 0.62 8.55
C TYR A 106 -14.60 0.37 8.70
N GLN A 107 -15.46 1.38 8.47
CA GLN A 107 -16.91 1.21 8.55
C GLN A 107 -17.44 0.18 7.54
N LYS A 108 -16.95 0.25 6.30
CA LYS A 108 -17.35 -0.67 5.22
C LYS A 108 -17.04 -2.14 5.55
N TYR A 109 -15.93 -2.39 6.22
CA TYR A 109 -15.41 -3.74 6.45
C TYR A 109 -15.59 -4.24 7.91
N SER A 110 -15.96 -3.37 8.85
CA SER A 110 -16.23 -3.73 10.27
C SER A 110 -17.65 -4.23 10.53
N GLN A 111 -18.64 -3.79 9.73
CA GLN A 111 -20.05 -4.17 9.90
C GLN A 111 -20.39 -5.58 9.37
N GLN A 112 -19.40 -6.40 9.02
CA GLN A 112 -19.59 -7.73 8.42
C GLN A 112 -19.10 -8.87 9.32
N LYS A 113 -19.05 -8.65 10.64
CA LYS A 113 -18.88 -9.70 11.65
C LYS A 113 -20.17 -10.45 11.91
#